data_AF-A0A1V1I1B0-F1
#
_entry.id   AF-A0A1V1I1B0-F1
#
_cell.length_a   1.000
_cell.length_b   1.000
_cell.length_c   1.000
_cell.angle_alpha   90.00
_cell.angle_beta   90.00
_cell.angle_gamma   90.00
#
_symmetry.space_group_name_H-M   'P 1'
#
loop_
_entity.id
_entity.type
_entity.pdbx_description
1 polymer ?
#
loop_
_entity_poly.entity_id
_entity_poly.type
_entity_poly.pdbx_seq_one_letter_code
_entity_poly.pdbx_strand_id
1 'polypeptide(L)'
;MLDIKNDCIAVQKYIRKSKSTLEVFMYSPAGITFIIMIPFVMAHKRYFNKVQEYVNVLNDYSIKSNLKIKFDEFREIENYAVVYNQSQLTSLTIKQYEWKLDYLNNLNDRVQALKDCI
;
A
#
# COMPACT_ATOMS: atom_id res chain seq x y z
N MET A 1 -21.65 10.60 -8.39
CA MET A 1 -21.66 9.16 -8.03
C MET A 1 -20.84 8.31 -8.98
N LEU A 2 -20.94 8.47 -10.32
CA LEU A 2 -20.14 7.67 -11.28
C LEU A 2 -18.62 7.80 -11.04
N ASP A 3 -18.14 9.00 -10.70
CA ASP A 3 -16.72 9.26 -10.47
C ASP A 3 -16.14 8.48 -9.29
N ILE A 4 -16.86 8.38 -8.16
CA ILE A 4 -16.37 7.67 -6.98
C ILE A 4 -16.31 6.15 -7.20
N LYS A 5 -17.26 5.59 -7.94
CA LYS A 5 -17.19 4.17 -8.31
C LYS A 5 -15.96 3.89 -9.17
N ASN A 6 -15.64 4.79 -10.10
CA ASN A 6 -14.42 4.72 -10.90
C ASN A 6 -13.16 4.90 -10.04
N ASP A 7 -13.16 5.80 -9.06
CA ASP A 7 -12.05 6.00 -8.12
C ASP A 7 -11.82 4.76 -7.26
N CYS A 8 -12.87 4.11 -6.79
CA CYS A 8 -12.75 2.84 -6.06
C CYS A 8 -12.13 1.74 -6.93
N ILE A 9 -12.57 1.61 -8.19
CA ILE A 9 -11.97 0.66 -9.15
C ILE A 9 -10.49 1.02 -9.41
N ALA A 10 -10.17 2.30 -9.53
CA ALA A 10 -8.81 2.77 -9.74
C ALA A 10 -7.91 2.44 -8.53
N VAL A 11 -8.38 2.66 -7.30
CA VAL A 11 -7.69 2.24 -6.07
C VAL A 11 -7.40 0.76 -6.07
N GLN A 12 -8.41 -0.08 -6.31
CA GLN A 12 -8.24 -1.54 -6.30
C GLN A 12 -7.20 -1.99 -7.35
N LYS A 13 -7.19 -1.34 -8.52
CA LYS A 13 -6.15 -1.57 -9.55
C LYS A 13 -4.75 -1.21 -9.06
N TYR A 14 -4.57 -0.07 -8.38
CA TYR A 14 -3.27 0.35 -7.86
C TYR A 14 -2.83 -0.47 -6.64
N ILE A 15 -3.77 -0.90 -5.79
CA ILE A 15 -3.51 -1.88 -4.71
C ILE A 15 -2.94 -3.17 -5.32
N ARG A 16 -3.61 -3.75 -6.32
CA ARG A 16 -3.13 -4.97 -7.00
C ARG A 16 -1.73 -4.81 -7.56
N LYS A 17 -1.45 -3.69 -8.24
CA LYS A 17 -0.11 -3.39 -8.78
C LYS A 17 0.94 -3.23 -7.68
N SER A 18 0.58 -2.58 -6.57
CA SER A 18 1.48 -2.39 -5.43
C SER A 18 1.83 -3.74 -4.78
N LYS A 19 0.84 -4.62 -4.57
CA LYS A 19 1.05 -5.98 -4.05
C LYS A 19 1.96 -6.80 -4.96
N SER A 20 1.71 -6.83 -6.27
CA SER A 20 2.53 -7.61 -7.20
C SER A 20 4.01 -7.19 -7.19
N THR A 21 4.30 -5.90 -7.00
CA THR A 21 5.69 -5.43 -6.89
C THR A 21 6.36 -5.80 -5.56
N LEU A 22 5.58 -5.96 -4.48
CA LEU A 22 6.09 -6.41 -3.18
C LEU A 22 6.42 -7.90 -3.19
N GLU A 23 5.54 -8.72 -3.77
CA GLU A 23 5.75 -10.16 -3.90
C GLU A 23 7.05 -10.48 -4.64
N VAL A 24 7.31 -9.80 -5.77
CA VAL A 24 8.57 -9.95 -6.52
C VAL A 24 9.80 -9.61 -5.67
N PHE A 25 9.67 -8.64 -4.77
CA PHE A 25 10.76 -8.24 -3.87
C PHE A 25 11.04 -9.32 -2.81
N MET A 26 10.00 -9.91 -2.20
CA MET A 26 10.13 -10.91 -1.14
C MET A 26 10.78 -12.23 -1.59
N TYR A 27 10.62 -12.61 -2.87
CA TYR A 27 11.14 -13.88 -3.40
C TYR A 27 12.58 -13.82 -3.93
N SER A 28 13.23 -12.65 -3.89
CA SER A 28 14.54 -12.49 -4.49
C SER A 28 15.68 -12.80 -3.49
N PRO A 29 16.56 -13.78 -3.77
CA PRO A 29 17.68 -14.13 -2.88
C PRO A 29 18.67 -12.97 -2.75
N ALA A 30 19.17 -12.74 -1.53
CA ALA A 30 20.02 -11.61 -1.18
C ALA A 30 21.33 -11.52 -1.99
N GLY A 31 21.73 -10.29 -2.32
CA GLY A 31 23.11 -9.93 -2.68
C GLY A 31 23.29 -9.41 -4.11
N ILE A 32 22.86 -10.15 -5.13
CA ILE A 32 23.09 -9.80 -6.55
C ILE A 32 21.96 -8.92 -7.13
N THR A 33 20.86 -8.80 -6.38
CA THR A 33 19.58 -8.36 -6.94
C THR A 33 19.24 -6.89 -6.67
N PHE A 34 20.14 -6.10 -6.10
CA PHE A 34 19.85 -4.70 -5.78
C PHE A 34 19.53 -3.87 -7.04
N ILE A 35 20.31 -4.00 -8.11
CA ILE A 35 20.07 -3.27 -9.37
C ILE A 35 18.81 -3.76 -10.08
N ILE A 36 18.57 -5.07 -10.10
CA ILE A 36 17.36 -5.66 -10.70
C ILE A 36 16.11 -5.24 -9.93
N MET A 37 16.21 -5.02 -8.61
CA MET A 37 15.11 -4.57 -7.75
C MET A 37 14.77 -3.08 -7.89
N ILE A 38 15.72 -2.21 -8.25
CA ILE A 38 15.49 -0.75 -8.39
C ILE A 38 14.20 -0.43 -9.16
N PRO A 39 13.96 -0.97 -10.38
CA PRO A 39 12.74 -0.68 -11.11
C PRO A 39 11.47 -1.13 -10.37
N PHE A 40 11.52 -2.26 -9.64
CA PHE A 40 10.38 -2.73 -8.85
C PHE A 40 10.12 -1.87 -7.62
N VAL A 41 11.18 -1.41 -6.94
CA VAL A 41 11.07 -0.47 -5.80
C VAL A 41 10.49 0.87 -6.25
N MET A 42 10.99 1.41 -7.37
CA MET A 42 10.46 2.64 -7.97
C MET A 42 8.99 2.48 -8.39
N ALA A 43 8.66 1.36 -9.04
CA ALA A 43 7.28 1.04 -9.43
C ALA A 43 6.37 0.91 -8.21
N HIS A 44 6.80 0.18 -7.18
CA HIS A 44 6.08 0.03 -5.93
C HIS A 44 5.79 1.39 -5.29
N LYS A 45 6.81 2.23 -5.12
CA LYS A 45 6.65 3.58 -4.55
C LYS A 45 5.66 4.41 -5.35
N ARG A 46 5.75 4.37 -6.68
CA ARG A 46 4.81 5.07 -7.57
C ARG A 46 3.38 4.57 -7.39
N TYR A 47 3.16 3.25 -7.38
CA TYR A 47 1.83 2.67 -7.23
C TYR A 47 1.26 2.91 -5.83
N PHE A 48 2.10 2.81 -4.80
CA PHE A 48 1.71 3.07 -3.42
C PHE A 48 1.32 4.53 -3.20
N ASN A 49 2.06 5.48 -3.77
CA ASN A 49 1.69 6.89 -3.75
C ASN A 49 0.33 7.13 -4.42
N LYS A 50 0.05 6.46 -5.55
CA LYS A 50 -1.28 6.52 -6.17
C LYS A 50 -2.37 5.97 -5.26
N VAL A 51 -2.10 4.89 -4.52
CA VAL A 51 -3.05 4.39 -3.50
C VAL A 51 -3.33 5.48 -2.46
N GLN A 52 -2.30 6.15 -1.91
CA GLN A 52 -2.48 7.22 -0.92
C GLN A 52 -3.25 8.43 -1.48
N GLU A 53 -2.95 8.85 -2.72
CA GLU A 53 -3.70 9.94 -3.38
C GLU A 53 -5.21 9.63 -3.42
N TYR A 54 -5.59 8.42 -3.81
CA TYR A 54 -6.99 8.05 -3.84
C TYR A 54 -7.60 7.82 -2.46
N VAL A 55 -6.84 7.33 -1.47
CA VAL A 55 -7.30 7.26 -0.07
C VAL A 55 -7.80 8.64 0.39
N ASN A 56 -7.07 9.70 0.04
CA ASN A 56 -7.48 11.07 0.34
C ASN A 56 -8.79 11.44 -0.37
N VAL A 57 -8.92 11.11 -1.66
CA VAL A 57 -10.17 11.34 -2.43
C VAL A 57 -11.36 10.60 -1.80
N LEU A 58 -11.18 9.34 -1.39
CA LEU A 58 -12.24 8.54 -0.78
C LEU A 58 -12.62 9.03 0.61
N ASN A 59 -11.65 9.51 1.40
CA ASN A 59 -11.90 10.16 2.69
C ASN A 59 -12.69 11.46 2.52
N ASP A 60 -12.27 12.32 1.59
CA ASP A 60 -12.99 13.56 1.26
C ASP A 60 -14.44 13.30 0.85
N TYR A 61 -14.66 12.27 0.02
CA TYR A 61 -16.00 11.85 -0.37
C TYR A 61 -16.83 11.36 0.83
N SER A 62 -16.23 10.55 1.70
CA SER A 62 -16.91 10.00 2.87
C SER A 62 -17.36 11.10 3.82
N ILE A 63 -16.51 12.12 4.03
CA ILE A 63 -16.83 13.31 4.82
C ILE A 63 -17.98 14.11 4.17
N LYS A 64 -17.85 14.44 2.88
CA LYS A 64 -18.86 15.23 2.15
C LYS A 64 -20.22 14.55 2.08
N SER A 65 -20.23 13.22 2.05
CA SER A 65 -21.43 12.39 1.96
C SER A 65 -21.94 11.90 3.32
N ASN A 66 -21.33 12.36 4.42
CA ASN A 66 -21.67 11.98 5.79
C ASN A 66 -21.67 10.45 6.02
N LEU A 67 -20.77 9.73 5.35
CA LEU A 67 -20.58 8.30 5.50
C LEU A 67 -19.71 8.02 6.72
N LYS A 68 -20.04 6.97 7.49
CA LYS A 68 -19.22 6.49 8.62
C LYS A 68 -18.01 5.66 8.18
N ILE A 69 -17.61 5.74 6.92
CA ILE A 69 -16.48 5.00 6.36
C ILE A 69 -15.25 5.91 6.42
N LYS A 70 -14.15 5.40 6.99
CA LYS A 70 -12.85 6.08 7.02
C LYS A 70 -11.79 5.16 6.45
N PHE A 71 -10.88 5.71 5.67
CA PHE A 71 -9.73 5.03 5.12
C PHE A 71 -8.48 5.51 5.85
N ASP A 72 -7.79 4.58 6.51
CA ASP A 72 -6.61 4.93 7.28
C ASP A 72 -5.43 5.24 6.34
N GLU A 73 -4.66 6.26 6.68
CA GLU A 73 -3.40 6.55 6.02
C GLU A 73 -2.35 5.53 6.45
N PHE A 74 -1.45 5.18 5.53
CA PHE A 74 -0.38 4.26 5.87
C PHE A 74 0.70 4.94 6.72
N ARG A 75 1.13 4.27 7.79
CA ARG A 75 2.28 4.67 8.60
C ARG A 75 3.35 3.59 8.56
N GLU A 76 4.57 4.00 8.23
CA GLU A 76 5.74 3.11 8.31
C GLU A 76 6.02 2.72 9.76
N ILE A 77 6.63 1.56 9.95
CA ILE A 77 7.04 1.12 11.29
C ILE A 77 8.17 2.06 11.71
N GLU A 78 7.97 2.79 12.81
CA GLU A 78 8.99 3.68 13.34
C GLU A 78 10.23 2.87 13.74
N ASN A 79 11.34 3.10 13.04
CA ASN A 79 12.63 2.56 13.42
C ASN A 79 13.20 3.43 14.54
N TYR A 80 12.92 3.06 15.79
CA TYR A 80 13.68 3.61 16.93
C TYR A 80 15.17 3.33 16.69
N ALA A 81 16.00 4.37 16.90
CA ALA A 81 17.40 4.46 16.51
C ALA A 81 18.29 3.36 17.12
N VAL A 82 18.24 2.17 16.55
CA VAL A 82 19.09 1.03 16.89
C VAL A 82 19.96 0.73 15.69
N VAL A 83 21.28 0.65 15.90
CA VAL A 83 22.21 0.17 14.88
C VAL A 83 21.93 -1.31 14.66
N TYR A 84 21.26 -1.63 13.56
CA TYR A 84 20.88 -2.99 13.21
C TYR A 84 22.02 -3.70 12.47
N ASN A 85 22.32 -4.94 12.87
CA ASN A 85 23.15 -5.82 12.06
C ASN A 85 22.40 -6.29 10.80
N GLN A 86 23.09 -6.89 9.83
CA GLN A 86 22.49 -7.28 8.54
C GLN A 86 21.27 -8.21 8.68
N SER A 87 21.27 -9.12 9.65
CA SER A 87 20.14 -10.03 9.90
C SER A 87 18.92 -9.28 10.45
N GLN A 88 19.15 -8.29 11.32
CA GLN A 88 18.10 -7.43 11.88
C GLN A 88 17.53 -6.48 10.81
N LEU A 89 18.38 -5.91 9.96
CA LEU A 89 17.94 -5.09 8.81
C LEU A 89 17.06 -5.87 7.85
N THR A 90 17.45 -7.12 7.54
CA THR A 90 16.67 -8.01 6.69
C THR A 90 15.31 -8.31 7.34
N SER A 91 15.30 -8.60 8.65
CA SER A 91 14.08 -8.90 9.41
C SER A 91 13.13 -7.71 9.49
N LEU A 92 13.65 -6.50 9.70
CA LEU A 92 12.85 -5.26 9.68
C LEU A 92 12.29 -4.97 8.31
N THR A 93 13.09 -5.19 7.27
CA THR A 93 12.68 -5.00 5.89
C THR A 93 11.50 -5.94 5.56
N ILE A 94 11.60 -7.22 5.94
CA ILE A 94 10.50 -8.19 5.79
C ILE A 94 9.25 -7.73 6.57
N LYS A 95 9.39 -7.37 7.85
CA LYS A 95 8.27 -6.87 8.66
C LYS A 95 7.61 -5.62 8.06
N GLN A 96 8.41 -4.71 7.51
CA GLN A 96 7.91 -3.51 6.86
C GLN A 96 7.11 -3.84 5.60
N TYR A 97 7.47 -4.91 4.88
CA TYR A 97 6.72 -5.40 3.73
C TYR A 97 5.43 -6.11 4.11
N GLU A 98 5.47 -6.99 5.11
CA GLU A 98 4.27 -7.64 5.66
C GLU A 98 3.26 -6.59 6.12
N TRP A 99 3.72 -5.57 6.85
CA TRP A 99 2.89 -4.44 7.28
C TRP A 99 2.26 -3.67 6.11
N LYS A 100 3.00 -3.46 5.01
CA LYS A 100 2.46 -2.84 3.79
C LYS A 100 1.42 -3.73 3.11
N LEU A 101 1.61 -5.05 3.08
CA LEU A 101 0.65 -5.98 2.52
C LEU A 101 -0.65 -6.03 3.32
N ASP A 102 -0.55 -6.08 4.65
CA ASP A 102 -1.72 -6.08 5.55
C ASP A 102 -2.53 -4.79 5.40
N TYR A 103 -1.85 -3.64 5.35
CA TYR A 103 -2.48 -2.36 5.05
C TYR A 103 -3.26 -2.41 3.72
N LEU A 104 -2.62 -2.89 2.64
CA LEU A 104 -3.22 -2.94 1.32
C LEU A 104 -4.42 -3.91 1.24
N ASN A 105 -4.39 -5.02 1.99
CA ASN A 105 -5.51 -5.95 2.10
C ASN A 105 -6.70 -5.31 2.81
N ASN A 106 -6.47 -4.76 4.01
CA ASN A 106 -7.51 -4.08 4.78
C ASN A 106 -8.13 -2.90 4.00
N LEU A 107 -7.29 -2.14 3.29
CA LEU A 107 -7.76 -1.05 2.44
C LEU A 107 -8.66 -1.56 1.32
N ASN A 108 -8.27 -2.64 0.64
CA ASN A 108 -9.05 -3.23 -0.44
C ASN A 108 -10.45 -3.65 0.02
N ASP A 109 -10.55 -4.25 1.21
CA ASP A 109 -11.82 -4.69 1.79
C ASP A 109 -12.72 -3.49 2.13
N ARG A 110 -12.16 -2.42 2.70
CA ARG A 110 -12.92 -1.18 2.95
C ARG A 110 -13.38 -0.51 1.68
N VAL A 111 -12.56 -0.50 0.63
CA VAL A 111 -12.93 0.08 -0.68
C VAL A 111 -14.05 -0.73 -1.31
N GLN A 112 -14.02 -2.05 -1.16
CA GLN A 112 -15.10 -2.91 -1.62
C GLN A 112 -16.40 -2.64 -0.87
N ALA A 113 -16.35 -2.49 0.47
CA ALA A 113 -17.51 -2.10 1.26
C ALA A 113 -18.11 -0.75 0.81
N LEU A 114 -17.26 0.26 0.53
CA LEU A 114 -17.74 1.54 -0.02
C LEU A 114 -18.42 1.36 -1.38
N LYS A 115 -17.84 0.56 -2.28
CA LYS A 115 -18.44 0.28 -3.60
C LYS A 115 -19.81 -0.39 -3.50
N ASP A 116 -20.01 -1.24 -2.50
CA ASP A 116 -21.27 -1.96 -2.31
C ASP A 116 -22.35 -1.05 -1.67
N CYS A 117 -21.95 0.07 -1.06
CA CYS A 117 -22.86 1.07 -0.49
C CYS A 117 -23.31 2.18 -1.47
N ILE A 118 -22.67 2.32 -2.65
CA ILE A 118 -22.94 3.40 -3.62
C ILE A 118 -23.49 2.88 -4.95
#